data_AF-A0A7C5RW02-F1
#
_entry.id   AF-A0A7C5RW02-F1
#
_cell.length_a   1.000
_cell.length_b   1.000
_cell.length_c   1.000
_cell.angle_alpha   90.00
_cell.angle_beta   90.00
_cell.angle_gamma   90.00
#
_symmetry.space_group_name_H-M   'P 1'
#
loop_
_entity.id
_entity.type
_entity.pdbx_description
1 polymer ?
#
loop_
_entity_poly.entity_id
_entity_poly.type
_entity_poly.pdbx_seq_one_letter_code
_entity_poly.pdbx_strand_id
1 'polypeptide(L)'
;MELARKLKYTGTMVNYYFVCKRKLWLFSHNISFEQDSDVVTLGKLLSEFSYRREDKEIDIDQTIVIDWIDFRNKVIHEVKKSDAIEEAHIWQVKYYLYYLEKK
;
A
#
# COMPACT_ATOMS: atom_id res chain seq x y z
N MET A 1 12.36 -2.24 -27.61
CA MET A 1 12.47 -3.25 -26.53
C MET A 1 13.14 -2.64 -25.30
N GLU A 2 12.66 -1.45 -24.89
CA GLU A 2 13.22 -0.63 -23.79
C GLU A 2 12.09 -0.07 -22.89
N LEU A 3 10.83 -0.26 -23.28
CA LEU A 3 9.63 0.21 -22.57
C LEU A 3 9.36 -0.58 -21.27
N ALA A 4 9.91 -1.80 -21.14
CA ALA A 4 9.79 -2.63 -19.94
C ALA A 4 10.72 -2.18 -18.81
N ARG A 5 11.61 -1.20 -19.06
CA ARG A 5 12.54 -0.67 -18.08
C ARG A 5 11.80 0.36 -17.20
N LYS A 6 11.23 -0.13 -16.10
CA LYS A 6 10.71 0.58 -14.92
C LYS A 6 9.27 1.15 -14.98
N LEU A 7 8.29 0.31 -15.31
CA LEU A 7 6.99 0.47 -14.65
C LEU A 7 7.13 -0.02 -13.21
N LYS A 8 7.40 0.92 -12.30
CA LYS A 8 7.52 0.65 -10.86
C LYS A 8 6.12 0.76 -10.27
N TYR A 9 5.49 -0.39 -10.03
CA TYR A 9 4.16 -0.44 -9.42
C TYR A 9 4.29 -0.36 -7.91
N THR A 10 3.52 0.51 -7.26
CA THR A 10 3.48 0.55 -5.80
C THR A 10 2.42 -0.39 -5.25
N GLY A 11 2.50 -0.69 -3.94
CA GLY A 11 1.42 -1.42 -3.24
C GLY A 11 0.04 -0.80 -3.45
N THR A 12 -0.04 0.53 -3.38
CA THR A 12 -1.25 1.29 -3.62
C THR A 12 -1.79 1.09 -5.04
N MET A 13 -0.91 1.04 -6.05
CA MET A 13 -1.33 0.79 -7.43
C MET A 13 -1.90 -0.62 -7.60
N VAL A 14 -1.29 -1.62 -6.96
CA VAL A 14 -1.83 -2.99 -6.95
C VAL A 14 -3.19 -3.02 -6.27
N ASN A 15 -3.34 -2.40 -5.10
CA ASN A 15 -4.63 -2.29 -4.42
C ASN A 15 -5.69 -1.66 -5.34
N TYR A 16 -5.38 -0.51 -5.94
CA TYR A 16 -6.31 0.20 -6.83
C TYR A 16 -6.67 -0.58 -8.09
N TYR A 17 -5.79 -1.44 -8.60
CA TYR A 17 -6.12 -2.32 -9.73
C TYR A 17 -7.31 -3.23 -9.39
N PHE A 18 -7.31 -3.81 -8.18
CA PHE A 18 -8.39 -4.67 -7.69
C PHE A 18 -9.63 -3.90 -7.22
N VAL A 19 -9.48 -2.66 -6.75
CA VAL A 19 -10.63 -1.80 -6.39
C VAL A 19 -11.33 -1.25 -7.63
N CYS A 20 -10.59 -0.54 -8.49
CA CYS A 20 -11.13 0.12 -9.68
C CYS A 20 -10.02 0.56 -10.63
N LYS A 21 -9.98 0.00 -11.84
CA LYS A 21 -8.99 0.35 -12.88
C LYS A 21 -9.00 1.85 -13.24
N ARG A 22 -10.15 2.51 -13.20
CA ARG A 22 -10.25 3.96 -13.44
C ARG A 22 -9.61 4.76 -12.31
N LYS A 23 -9.75 4.33 -11.05
CA LYS A 23 -9.06 4.92 -9.90
C LYS A 23 -7.54 4.80 -10.06
N LEU A 24 -7.06 3.61 -10.44
CA LEU A 24 -5.64 3.41 -10.76
C LEU A 24 -5.17 4.34 -11.87
N TRP A 25 -5.94 4.48 -12.96
CA TRP A 25 -5.59 5.36 -14.07
C TRP A 25 -5.48 6.82 -13.60
N LEU A 26 -6.48 7.33 -12.88
CA LEU A 26 -6.47 8.70 -12.33
C LEU A 26 -5.27 8.92 -11.40
N PHE A 27 -5.04 8.01 -10.46
CA PHE A 27 -3.89 8.06 -9.55
C PHE A 27 -2.56 8.07 -10.29
N SER A 28 -2.40 7.23 -11.32
CA SER A 28 -1.17 7.17 -12.12
C SER A 28 -0.90 8.46 -12.93
N HIS A 29 -1.92 9.30 -13.12
CA HIS A 29 -1.82 10.61 -13.75
C HIS A 29 -1.82 11.75 -12.72
N ASN A 30 -1.60 11.46 -11.44
CA ASN A 30 -1.63 12.43 -10.33
C ASN A 30 -2.98 13.16 -10.16
N ILE A 31 -4.08 12.52 -10.54
CA ILE A 31 -5.44 13.04 -10.34
C ILE A 31 -6.03 12.30 -9.15
N SER A 32 -6.29 13.02 -8.05
CA SER A 32 -6.90 12.48 -6.84
C SER A 32 -8.06 13.35 -6.37
N PHE A 33 -9.10 12.69 -5.86
CA PHE A 33 -10.26 13.32 -5.23
C PHE A 33 -10.35 13.00 -3.74
N GLU A 34 -9.28 12.41 -3.18
CA GLU A 34 -9.26 11.94 -1.79
C GLU A 34 -8.90 13.02 -0.77
N GLN A 35 -8.44 14.19 -1.21
CA GLN A 35 -7.96 15.27 -0.33
C GLN A 35 -9.04 15.83 0.60
N ASP A 36 -10.29 15.89 0.13
CA ASP A 36 -11.43 16.42 0.89
C ASP A 36 -12.23 15.32 1.61
N SER A 37 -11.70 14.08 1.67
CA SER A 37 -12.43 12.96 2.28
C SER A 37 -12.10 12.82 3.76
N ASP A 38 -13.08 13.11 4.63
CA ASP A 38 -12.98 12.90 6.09
C ASP A 38 -12.62 11.45 6.45
N VAL A 39 -13.10 10.49 5.66
CA VAL A 39 -12.80 9.06 5.86
C VAL A 39 -11.32 8.77 5.62
N VAL A 40 -10.73 9.36 4.59
CA VAL A 40 -9.29 9.23 4.27
C VAL A 40 -8.45 9.94 5.32
N THR A 41 -8.84 11.15 5.72
CA THR A 41 -8.18 11.91 6.78
C THR A 41 -8.16 11.14 8.09
N LEU A 42 -9.30 10.58 8.50
CA LEU A 42 -9.38 9.74 9.70
C LEU A 42 -8.48 8.50 9.60
N GLY A 43 -8.39 7.87 8.43
CA GLY A 43 -7.49 6.74 8.19
C GLY A 43 -6.02 7.10 8.42
N LYS A 44 -5.58 8.25 7.92
CA LYS A 44 -4.21 8.76 8.12
C LYS A 44 -3.91 9.02 9.60
N LEU A 45 -4.83 9.66 10.32
CA LEU A 45 -4.70 9.90 11.76
C LEU A 45 -4.61 8.59 12.54
N LEU A 46 -5.43 7.59 12.19
CA LEU A 46 -5.36 6.28 12.83
C LEU A 46 -3.99 5.61 12.61
N SER A 47 -3.42 5.68 11.40
CA SER A 47 -2.05 5.18 11.13
C SER A 47 -1.01 5.90 12.01
N GLU A 48 -1.08 7.23 12.02
CA GLU A 48 -0.15 8.09 12.78
C GLU A 48 -0.17 7.76 14.28
N PHE A 49 -1.37 7.59 14.87
CA PHE A 49 -1.51 7.39 16.30
C PHE A 49 -1.46 5.92 16.78
N SER A 50 -1.75 4.93 15.92
CA SER A 50 -1.74 3.51 16.29
C SER A 50 -0.32 2.94 16.27
N TYR A 51 0.16 2.29 17.34
CA TYR A 51 1.50 1.63 17.44
C TYR A 51 2.73 2.52 17.67
N ARG A 52 2.70 3.48 18.61
CA ARG A 52 3.82 4.40 18.91
C ARG A 52 5.18 3.77 19.30
N ARG A 53 5.32 2.44 19.37
CA ARG A 53 6.52 1.74 19.89
C ARG A 53 7.29 0.93 18.86
N GLU A 54 6.80 0.85 17.62
CA GLU A 54 7.40 0.08 16.52
C GLU A 54 7.90 1.03 15.42
N ASP A 55 8.92 0.63 14.66
CA ASP A 55 9.33 1.33 13.44
C ASP A 55 8.20 1.19 12.41
N LYS A 56 7.45 2.28 12.21
CA LYS A 56 6.29 2.31 11.32
C LYS A 56 6.63 2.75 9.90
N GLU A 57 5.76 2.40 8.96
CA GLU A 57 5.77 2.90 7.57
C GLU A 57 7.14 2.67 6.91
N ILE A 58 7.59 1.41 6.96
CA ILE A 58 8.85 0.97 6.39
C ILE A 58 8.78 1.08 4.86
N ASP A 59 9.36 2.16 4.34
CA ASP A 59 9.53 2.39 2.90
C ASP A 59 10.69 1.55 2.37
N ILE A 60 10.39 0.71 1.37
CA ILE A 60 11.38 -0.08 0.65
C ILE A 60 11.42 0.37 -0.80
N ASP A 61 12.54 1.00 -1.16
CA ASP A 61 12.87 1.59 -2.46
C ASP A 61 11.86 2.59 -3.00
N GLN A 62 10.94 3.14 -2.21
CA GLN A 62 9.76 3.90 -2.65
C GLN A 62 8.82 3.06 -3.54
N THR A 63 8.80 1.74 -3.34
CA THR A 63 7.92 0.81 -4.08
C THR A 63 6.82 0.27 -3.17
N ILE A 64 7.22 -0.26 -2.02
CA ILE A 64 6.30 -0.81 -1.04
C ILE A 64 6.50 -0.05 0.26
N VAL A 65 5.39 0.23 0.94
CA VAL A 65 5.38 0.83 2.27
C VAL A 65 4.62 -0.14 3.14
N ILE A 66 5.34 -0.75 4.09
CA ILE A 66 4.81 -1.74 5.01
C ILE A 66 4.52 -1.04 6.33
N ASP A 67 3.33 -1.27 6.92
CA ASP A 67 2.97 -0.62 8.19
C ASP A 67 3.99 -0.95 9.29
N TRP A 68 4.31 -2.23 9.49
CA TRP A 68 5.44 -2.67 10.34
C TRP A 68 5.82 -4.14 10.09
N ILE A 69 7.00 -4.53 10.57
CA ILE A 69 7.57 -5.88 10.40
C ILE A 69 7.98 -6.45 11.75
N ASP A 70 7.50 -7.66 12.06
CA ASP A 70 8.07 -8.48 13.13
C ASP A 70 9.27 -9.26 12.58
N PHE A 71 10.48 -8.74 12.79
CA PHE A 71 11.71 -9.39 12.34
C PHE A 71 11.99 -10.73 13.04
N ARG A 72 11.49 -10.94 14.27
CA ARG A 72 11.71 -12.19 15.01
C ARG A 72 10.90 -13.32 14.41
N ASN A 73 9.65 -13.03 14.06
CA ASN A 73 8.72 -14.00 13.49
C ASN A 73 8.67 -13.99 11.95
N LYS A 74 9.36 -13.03 11.32
CA LYS A 74 9.36 -12.80 9.86
C LYS A 74 7.95 -12.56 9.31
N VAL A 75 7.17 -11.75 10.01
CA VAL A 75 5.77 -11.43 9.64
C VAL A 75 5.66 -9.96 9.26
N ILE A 76 4.93 -9.72 8.18
CA ILE A 76 4.54 -8.38 7.73
C ILE A 76 3.12 -8.12 8.21
N HIS A 77 2.91 -6.93 8.75
CA HIS A 77 1.60 -6.49 9.19
C HIS A 77 1.13 -5.32 8.32
N GLU A 78 -0.13 -5.41 7.87
CA GLU A 78 -0.84 -4.36 7.14
C GLU A 78 -2.22 -4.21 7.80
N VAL A 79 -2.51 -3.03 8.34
CA VAL A 79 -3.73 -2.75 9.08
C VAL A 79 -4.70 -1.99 8.18
N LYS A 80 -5.97 -2.44 8.16
CA LYS A 80 -7.04 -1.79 7.40
C LYS A 80 -8.22 -1.45 8.31
N LYS A 81 -8.80 -0.27 8.10
CA LYS A 81 -9.96 0.22 8.86
C LYS A 81 -11.22 -0.66 8.65
N SER A 82 -11.35 -1.27 7.48
CA SER A 82 -12.49 -2.12 7.09
C SER A 82 -12.05 -3.18 6.09
N ASP A 83 -12.80 -4.26 6.05
CA ASP A 83 -12.73 -5.41 5.13
C ASP A 83 -13.51 -5.21 3.83
N ALA A 84 -14.16 -4.06 3.60
CA ALA A 84 -15.03 -3.84 2.44
C ALA A 84 -14.39 -4.07 1.04
N ILE A 85 -13.05 -4.03 0.95
CA ILE A 85 -12.26 -4.31 -0.26
C ILE A 85 -11.16 -5.34 0.02
N GLU A 86 -11.50 -6.39 0.77
CA GLU A 86 -10.58 -7.44 1.24
C GLU A 86 -9.69 -8.01 0.12
N GLU A 87 -10.24 -8.31 -1.06
CA GLU A 87 -9.45 -8.83 -2.18
C GLU A 87 -8.28 -7.90 -2.54
N ALA A 88 -8.52 -6.58 -2.60
CA ALA A 88 -7.48 -5.60 -2.88
C ALA A 88 -6.41 -5.57 -1.79
N HIS A 89 -6.80 -5.73 -0.52
CA HIS A 89 -5.87 -5.83 0.60
C HIS A 89 -5.00 -7.09 0.51
N ILE A 90 -5.59 -8.25 0.22
CA ILE A 90 -4.87 -9.51 0.04
C ILE A 90 -3.84 -9.38 -1.08
N TRP A 91 -4.22 -8.80 -2.22
CA TRP A 91 -3.32 -8.64 -3.35
C TRP A 91 -2.19 -7.64 -3.10
N GLN A 92 -2.45 -6.59 -2.34
CA GLN A 92 -1.40 -5.67 -1.89
C GLN A 92 -0.34 -6.41 -1.05
N VAL A 93 -0.75 -7.22 -0.07
CA VAL A 93 0.19 -7.99 0.76
C VAL A 93 0.91 -9.07 -0.05
N LYS A 94 0.22 -9.76 -0.96
CA LYS A 94 0.86 -10.71 -1.89
C LYS A 94 1.95 -10.03 -2.72
N TYR A 95 1.70 -8.80 -3.18
CA TYR A 95 2.69 -8.04 -3.91
C TYR A 95 3.90 -7.68 -3.04
N TYR A 96 3.70 -7.35 -1.77
CA TYR A 96 4.81 -7.09 -0.82
C TYR A 96 5.70 -8.32 -0.66
N LEU A 97 5.09 -9.49 -0.43
CA LEU A 97 5.84 -10.75 -0.33
C LEU A 97 6.63 -11.06 -1.60
N TYR A 98 5.99 -10.93 -2.76
CA TYR A 98 6.66 -11.11 -4.05
C TYR A 98 7.84 -10.14 -4.23
N TYR A 99 7.66 -8.85 -3.90
CA TYR A 99 8.71 -7.85 -4.05
C TYR A 99 9.91 -8.13 -3.14
N LEU A 100 9.66 -8.55 -1.90
CA LEU A 100 10.69 -8.93 -0.95
C LEU A 100 11.42 -10.22 -1.34
N GLU A 101 10.71 -11.21 -1.90
CA GLU A 101 11.32 -12.46 -2.37
C GLU A 101 12.24 -12.24 -3.59
N LYS A 102 11.92 -11.26 -4.45
CA LYS A 102 12.72 -10.95 -5.65
C LYS A 102 13.95 -10.09 -5.38
N LYS A 103 14.18 -9.70 -4.13
CA LYS A 103 15.40 -9.02 -3.69
C LYS A 103 16.38 -9.99 -3.08
#